data_AF-A0A845M3F0-F1
#
_entry.id   AF-A0A845M3F0-F1
#
_cell.length_a   1.000
_cell.length_b   1.000
_cell.length_c   1.000
_cell.angle_alpha   90.00
_cell.angle_beta   90.00
_cell.angle_gamma   90.00
#
_symmetry.space_group_name_H-M   'P 1'
#
loop_
_entity.id
_entity.type
_entity.pdbx_description
1 polymer ?
#
loop_
_entity_poly.entity_id
_entity_poly.type
_entity_poly.pdbx_seq_one_letter_code
_entity_poly.pdbx_strand_id
1 'polypeptide(L)'
;MAYYEQDFKEVAHCGANTTIRIACDAEGRKSAAFGIVGRSPGPMTAVGVYILLPHGIPVSDFKMGGIGQPFDPPPPEGCVPAILGSDSLGCWGHQCPQCSGYFRNGHHAAIYPQTCPYCGLRAAAFQFLTPAQREFLAHLAKTLEEELSAPDEKGTERQVEIDMESLVRQAADEQKPDFYYASQTQQTRYNCEHCGEFNDIRGLYGYCAACGWRNNVQILAGRLEGIRQSLNDEQTQPEAAVGQSVSAFDAACRDYSNQLIRRIPMKPARKEALSRLVFHDIESETFKRLKEYFDLNPLKGISDKDSLFIRLMMERRHVYEHNAGVIDRRYIDRSGDEGAVEGNLLRENRENAHRLIGLLARMASNVDKDFHEIFTPTEWPIKYFEERQKRAQR
;
A
#
# COMPACT_ATOMS: atom_id res chain seq x y z
N MET A 1 -8.51 -8.45 -21.04
CA MET A 1 -9.07 -7.16 -20.57
C MET A 1 -7.90 -6.21 -20.37
N ALA A 2 -7.93 -5.03 -20.99
CA ALA A 2 -6.85 -4.08 -20.82
C ALA A 2 -6.83 -3.60 -19.36
N TYR A 3 -5.71 -3.74 -18.66
CA TYR A 3 -5.57 -3.43 -17.23
C TYR A 3 -6.08 -2.01 -16.87
N TYR A 4 -6.00 -1.06 -17.80
CA TYR A 4 -6.45 0.32 -17.65
C TYR A 4 -7.98 0.50 -17.52
N GLU A 5 -8.78 -0.43 -18.03
CA GLU A 5 -10.24 -0.30 -17.97
C GLU A 5 -10.77 -0.42 -16.54
N GLN A 6 -9.97 -0.89 -15.59
CA GLN A 6 -10.38 -1.04 -14.19
C GLN A 6 -9.78 0.01 -13.27
N ASP A 7 -8.92 0.89 -13.76
CA ASP A 7 -8.26 1.91 -12.95
C ASP A 7 -9.23 3.07 -12.69
N PHE A 8 -9.19 3.61 -11.46
CA PHE A 8 -9.93 4.80 -11.05
C PHE A 8 -11.46 4.69 -11.18
N LYS A 9 -11.99 3.47 -11.14
CA LYS A 9 -13.43 3.21 -11.14
C LYS A 9 -13.99 3.37 -9.74
N GLU A 10 -15.13 4.04 -9.66
CA GLU A 10 -15.91 4.08 -8.43
C GLU A 10 -16.34 2.66 -8.03
N VAL A 11 -16.26 2.39 -6.73
CA VAL A 11 -16.75 1.18 -6.09
C VAL A 11 -17.74 1.62 -5.03
N ALA A 12 -19.01 1.34 -5.28
CA ALA A 12 -20.10 1.74 -4.41
C ALA A 12 -19.93 1.21 -2.99
N HIS A 13 -20.50 1.91 -2.01
CA HIS A 13 -20.67 1.42 -0.64
C HIS A 13 -21.31 0.03 -0.59
N CYS A 14 -21.03 -0.77 0.44
CA CYS A 14 -21.62 -2.10 0.62
C CYS A 14 -23.15 -2.13 0.80
N GLY A 15 -23.79 -0.95 0.93
CA GLY A 15 -25.23 -0.81 1.16
C GLY A 15 -25.65 -1.16 2.59
N ALA A 16 -24.72 -1.23 3.54
CA ALA A 16 -25.04 -1.47 4.94
C ALA A 16 -25.67 -0.24 5.58
N ASN A 17 -26.81 -0.43 6.23
CA ASN A 17 -27.57 0.64 6.86
C ASN A 17 -27.08 0.84 8.30
N THR A 18 -26.85 2.09 8.67
CA THR A 18 -26.48 2.43 10.06
C THR A 18 -27.75 2.72 10.83
N THR A 19 -27.91 2.07 11.99
CA THR A 19 -29.10 2.20 12.83
C THR A 19 -28.76 2.86 14.15
N ILE A 20 -29.65 3.73 14.61
CA ILE A 20 -29.60 4.37 15.93
C ILE A 20 -30.91 4.02 16.64
N ARG A 21 -30.82 3.19 17.68
CA ARG A 21 -31.95 2.83 18.53
C ARG A 21 -31.98 3.78 19.72
N ILE A 22 -33.02 4.60 19.80
CA ILE A 22 -33.26 5.54 20.88
C ILE A 22 -34.28 4.93 21.83
N ALA A 23 -33.95 4.87 23.12
CA ALA A 23 -34.85 4.39 24.16
C ALA A 23 -35.00 5.44 25.27
N CYS A 24 -36.24 5.72 25.66
CA CYS A 24 -36.60 6.62 26.75
C CYS A 24 -37.14 5.81 27.94
N ASP A 25 -36.48 5.88 29.09
CA ASP A 25 -36.90 5.12 30.27
C ASP A 25 -38.12 5.73 30.99
N ALA A 26 -38.58 5.08 32.06
CA ALA A 26 -39.74 5.55 32.84
C ALA A 26 -39.47 6.89 33.56
N GLU A 27 -38.20 7.21 33.82
CA GLU A 27 -37.77 8.49 34.38
C GLU A 27 -37.67 9.60 33.32
N GLY A 28 -37.71 9.25 32.04
CA GLY A 28 -37.55 10.16 30.91
C GLY A 28 -36.09 10.37 30.48
N ARG A 29 -35.17 9.53 30.95
CA ARG A 29 -33.76 9.55 30.51
C ARG A 29 -33.66 8.80 29.19
N LYS A 30 -32.86 9.37 28.28
CA LYS A 30 -32.64 8.79 26.96
C LYS A 30 -31.32 8.05 26.88
N SER A 31 -31.33 6.99 26.10
CA SER A 31 -30.15 6.23 25.73
C SER A 31 -30.17 5.96 24.23
N ALA A 32 -28.97 5.82 23.64
CA ALA A 32 -28.79 5.52 22.23
C ALA A 32 -27.89 4.30 22.07
N ALA A 33 -28.28 3.39 21.18
CA ALA A 33 -27.49 2.23 20.78
C ALA A 33 -27.27 2.24 19.26
N PHE A 34 -26.02 2.05 18.85
CA PHE A 34 -25.62 2.07 17.45
C PHE A 34 -25.55 0.65 16.89
N GLY A 35 -26.02 0.47 15.67
CA GLY A 35 -25.99 -0.79 14.94
C GLY A 35 -25.66 -0.58 13.47
N ILE A 36 -25.33 -1.69 12.81
CA ILE A 36 -25.18 -1.77 11.36
C ILE A 36 -25.92 -3.00 10.86
N VAL A 37 -26.66 -2.86 9.76
CA VAL A 37 -27.46 -3.92 9.16
C VAL A 37 -27.09 -4.04 7.69
N GLY A 38 -26.49 -5.18 7.30
CA GLY A 38 -26.27 -5.52 5.91
C GLY A 38 -27.45 -6.32 5.35
N ARG A 39 -28.07 -5.82 4.27
CA ARG A 39 -29.16 -6.53 3.54
C ARG A 39 -28.74 -7.00 2.15
N SER A 40 -27.62 -6.49 1.65
CA SER A 40 -27.05 -6.88 0.36
C SER A 40 -26.33 -8.23 0.46
N PRO A 41 -26.40 -9.09 -0.57
CA PRO A 41 -25.68 -10.38 -0.60
C PRO A 41 -24.16 -10.22 -0.83
N GLY A 42 -23.66 -8.99 -0.98
CA GLY A 42 -22.24 -8.71 -1.19
C GLY A 42 -21.38 -8.80 0.09
N PRO A 43 -20.05 -8.81 -0.05
CA PRO A 43 -19.16 -8.73 1.10
C PRO A 43 -19.33 -7.39 1.83
N MET A 44 -19.31 -7.45 3.15
CA MET A 44 -19.41 -6.29 4.04
C MET A 44 -18.42 -6.48 5.18
N THR A 45 -17.58 -5.47 5.41
CA THR A 45 -16.84 -5.33 6.66
C THR A 45 -17.28 -4.04 7.35
N ALA A 46 -17.19 -3.99 8.67
CA ALA A 46 -17.58 -2.84 9.47
C ALA A 46 -16.46 -2.47 10.45
N VAL A 47 -16.34 -1.18 10.75
CA VAL A 47 -15.39 -0.68 11.76
C VAL A 47 -16.05 0.30 12.70
N GLY A 48 -15.56 0.31 13.94
CA GLY A 48 -15.97 1.22 14.98
C GLY A 48 -15.03 2.40 15.12
N VAL A 49 -15.59 3.61 15.12
CA VAL A 49 -14.86 4.86 15.40
C VAL A 49 -15.62 5.66 16.45
N TYR A 50 -14.93 6.15 17.47
CA TYR A 50 -15.48 7.12 18.42
C TYR A 50 -15.50 8.51 17.78
N ILE A 51 -16.66 9.16 17.87
CA ILE A 51 -16.85 10.53 17.38
C ILE A 51 -17.24 11.47 18.51
N LEU A 52 -16.76 12.71 18.45
CA LEU A 52 -17.09 13.78 19.39
C LEU A 52 -18.35 14.51 18.94
N LEU A 53 -19.33 14.63 19.84
CA LEU A 53 -20.52 15.45 19.62
C LEU A 53 -20.25 16.95 19.87
N PRO A 54 -20.98 17.86 19.19
CA PRO A 54 -22.01 17.60 18.18
C PRO A 54 -21.46 17.45 16.75
N HIS A 55 -20.16 17.67 16.54
CA HIS A 55 -19.59 17.84 15.19
C HIS A 55 -19.24 16.54 14.45
N GLY A 56 -19.25 15.39 15.12
CA GLY A 56 -18.87 14.10 14.52
C GLY A 56 -17.37 13.97 14.25
N ILE A 57 -16.53 14.66 15.02
CA ILE A 57 -15.07 14.62 14.84
C ILE A 57 -14.55 13.25 15.28
N PRO A 58 -13.87 12.46 14.41
CA PRO A 58 -13.35 11.17 14.80
C PRO A 58 -12.15 11.30 15.76
N VAL A 59 -12.16 10.52 16.84
CA VAL A 59 -11.21 10.62 17.96
C VAL A 59 -10.34 9.35 18.08
N SER A 60 -10.93 8.17 17.92
CA SER A 60 -10.18 6.91 17.94
C SER A 60 -10.96 5.78 17.27
N ASP A 61 -10.26 4.78 16.76
CA ASP A 61 -10.87 3.49 16.45
C ASP A 61 -11.21 2.75 17.76
N PHE A 62 -12.22 1.87 17.75
CA PHE A 62 -12.52 0.98 18.88
C PHE A 62 -12.69 -0.46 18.44
N LYS A 63 -12.41 -1.40 19.35
CA LYS A 63 -12.64 -2.82 19.10
C LYS A 63 -14.11 -3.12 19.33
N MET A 64 -14.76 -3.58 18.27
CA MET A 64 -16.06 -4.22 18.40
C MET A 64 -15.87 -5.54 19.16
N GLY A 65 -16.42 -5.61 20.37
CA GLY A 65 -16.39 -6.81 21.19
C GLY A 65 -17.11 -7.99 20.51
N GLY A 66 -16.84 -9.21 20.99
CA GLY A 66 -17.65 -10.37 20.62
C GLY A 66 -19.09 -10.26 21.15
N ILE A 67 -19.94 -11.24 20.82
CA ILE A 67 -21.32 -11.28 21.31
C ILE A 67 -21.33 -11.19 22.85
N GLY A 68 -22.00 -10.16 23.38
CA GLY A 68 -22.12 -9.91 24.81
C GLY A 68 -20.91 -9.22 25.46
N GLN A 69 -19.88 -8.85 24.69
CA GLN A 69 -18.75 -8.06 25.19
C GLN A 69 -18.94 -6.57 24.88
N PRO A 70 -18.68 -5.68 25.86
CA PRO A 70 -18.74 -4.25 25.62
C PRO A 70 -17.62 -3.80 24.68
N PHE A 71 -17.80 -2.63 24.06
CA PHE A 71 -16.71 -1.94 23.37
C PHE A 71 -15.66 -1.45 24.37
N ASP A 72 -14.43 -1.26 23.91
CA ASP A 72 -13.40 -0.54 24.69
C ASP A 72 -13.93 0.86 25.04
N PRO A 73 -13.76 1.39 26.26
CA PRO A 73 -14.38 2.66 26.67
C PRO A 73 -13.88 3.86 25.85
N PRO A 74 -14.71 4.91 25.66
CA PRO A 74 -14.35 6.09 24.87
C PRO A 74 -13.17 6.87 25.50
N PRO A 75 -12.22 7.41 24.69
CA PRO A 75 -11.01 8.05 25.22
C PRO A 75 -11.22 9.45 25.85
N PRO A 76 -12.30 10.20 25.54
CA PRO A 76 -12.78 11.30 26.39
C PRO A 76 -14.31 11.27 26.65
N GLU A 77 -14.77 12.01 27.68
CA GLU A 77 -16.20 12.26 27.91
C GLU A 77 -16.83 12.99 26.70
N GLY A 78 -18.06 12.63 26.35
CA GLY A 78 -18.78 13.22 25.20
C GLY A 78 -18.54 12.53 23.85
N CYS A 79 -17.73 11.47 23.81
CA CYS A 79 -17.62 10.62 22.63
C CYS A 79 -18.71 9.55 22.59
N VAL A 80 -19.24 9.32 21.39
CA VAL A 80 -20.22 8.26 21.09
C VAL A 80 -19.66 7.32 20.02
N PRO A 81 -20.02 6.02 20.04
CA PRO A 81 -19.57 5.10 19.02
C PRO A 81 -20.31 5.37 17.70
N ALA A 82 -19.58 5.31 16.59
CA ALA A 82 -20.14 5.28 15.24
C ALA A 82 -19.60 4.07 14.49
N ILE A 83 -20.42 3.51 13.60
CA ILE A 83 -20.07 2.33 12.82
C ILE A 83 -20.07 2.72 11.34
N LEU A 84 -18.98 2.39 10.65
CA LEU A 84 -18.83 2.58 9.21
C LEU A 84 -18.93 1.23 8.49
N GLY A 85 -19.38 1.26 7.24
CA GLY A 85 -19.40 0.12 6.33
C GLY A 85 -18.30 0.24 5.27
N SER A 86 -17.82 -0.91 4.78
CA SER A 86 -16.85 -0.95 3.69
C SER A 86 -17.46 -0.62 2.33
N ASP A 87 -16.64 -0.63 1.28
CA ASP A 87 -17.15 -0.71 -0.08
C ASP A 87 -17.77 -2.09 -0.39
N SER A 88 -18.40 -2.22 -1.55
CA SER A 88 -19.08 -3.43 -2.03
C SER A 88 -18.15 -4.61 -2.36
N LEU A 89 -16.83 -4.40 -2.27
CA LEU A 89 -15.81 -5.45 -2.37
C LEU A 89 -15.21 -5.80 -1.00
N GLY A 90 -15.79 -5.28 0.09
CA GLY A 90 -15.29 -5.51 1.45
C GLY A 90 -14.03 -4.73 1.78
N CYS A 91 -13.65 -3.74 0.97
CA CYS A 91 -12.41 -2.97 1.09
C CYS A 91 -12.66 -1.55 1.63
N TRP A 92 -11.61 -0.94 2.16
CA TRP A 92 -11.66 0.37 2.81
C TRP A 92 -10.89 1.42 2.02
N GLY A 93 -11.58 2.48 1.60
CA GLY A 93 -10.96 3.67 1.06
C GLY A 93 -10.34 4.53 2.16
N HIS A 94 -9.12 5.00 1.93
CA HIS A 94 -8.33 5.79 2.86
C HIS A 94 -7.70 6.99 2.18
N GLN A 95 -7.55 8.10 2.90
CA GLN A 95 -6.78 9.25 2.46
C GLN A 95 -5.72 9.64 3.49
N CYS A 96 -4.47 9.71 3.06
CA CYS A 96 -3.36 10.08 3.94
C CYS A 96 -3.44 11.56 4.35
N PRO A 97 -3.43 11.89 5.66
CA PRO A 97 -3.51 13.28 6.11
C PRO A 97 -2.23 14.09 5.81
N GLN A 98 -1.09 13.42 5.56
CA GLN A 98 0.17 14.11 5.28
C GLN A 98 0.41 14.38 3.79
N CYS A 99 -0.01 13.49 2.90
CA CYS A 99 0.26 13.63 1.47
C CYS A 99 -0.99 13.64 0.58
N SER A 100 -2.18 13.61 1.19
CA SER A 100 -3.49 13.58 0.52
C SER A 100 -3.70 12.42 -0.45
N GLY A 101 -2.80 11.43 -0.43
CA GLY A 101 -2.84 10.29 -1.33
C GLY A 101 -3.97 9.35 -0.91
N TYR A 102 -4.87 9.06 -1.85
CA TYR A 102 -5.92 8.07 -1.69
C TYR A 102 -5.38 6.66 -1.96
N PHE A 103 -5.79 5.67 -1.17
CA PHE A 103 -5.48 4.27 -1.38
C PHE A 103 -6.58 3.40 -0.78
N ARG A 104 -6.58 2.11 -1.11
CA ARG A 104 -7.53 1.15 -0.57
C ARG A 104 -6.84 -0.11 -0.09
N ASN A 105 -7.36 -0.72 0.97
CA ASN A 105 -6.88 -2.01 1.47
C ASN A 105 -8.01 -2.83 2.09
N GLY A 106 -7.72 -4.08 2.46
CA GLY A 106 -8.71 -5.02 2.99
C GLY A 106 -9.14 -4.77 4.44
N HIS A 107 -8.34 -4.06 5.23
CA HIS A 107 -8.60 -3.85 6.66
C HIS A 107 -8.45 -2.39 7.12
N HIS A 108 -9.39 -1.93 7.94
CA HIS A 108 -9.26 -0.72 8.76
C HIS A 108 -9.12 -1.17 10.22
N ALA A 109 -7.88 -1.26 10.72
CA ALA A 109 -7.59 -1.95 11.98
C ALA A 109 -7.51 -1.02 13.19
N ALA A 110 -8.20 -1.37 14.28
CA ALA A 110 -8.12 -0.67 15.57
C ALA A 110 -6.93 -1.12 16.45
N ILE A 111 -6.27 -2.23 16.08
CA ILE A 111 -5.27 -2.93 16.92
C ILE A 111 -3.81 -2.63 16.54
N TYR A 112 -3.58 -2.03 15.38
CA TYR A 112 -2.25 -1.65 14.91
C TYR A 112 -2.34 -0.42 14.01
N PRO A 113 -1.25 0.37 13.88
CA PRO A 113 -1.28 1.57 13.05
C PRO A 113 -1.37 1.21 11.57
N GLN A 114 -2.11 2.02 10.83
CA GLN A 114 -2.17 2.00 9.39
C GLN A 114 -0.98 2.77 8.80
N THR A 115 -0.42 2.26 7.70
CA THR A 115 0.71 2.87 6.99
C THR A 115 0.26 3.46 5.67
N CYS A 116 0.58 4.72 5.39
CA CYS A 116 0.38 5.30 4.06
C CYS A 116 1.31 4.61 3.03
N PRO A 117 0.77 4.05 1.93
CA PRO A 117 1.58 3.41 0.89
C PRO A 117 2.61 4.33 0.24
N TYR A 118 2.35 5.63 0.21
CA TYR A 118 3.15 6.59 -0.56
C TYR A 118 4.25 7.27 0.26
N CYS A 119 3.91 7.77 1.45
CA CYS A 119 4.82 8.55 2.29
C CYS A 119 5.35 7.79 3.50
N GLY A 120 4.79 6.62 3.82
CA GLY A 120 5.17 5.84 5.00
C GLY A 120 4.74 6.47 6.33
N LEU A 121 3.82 7.46 6.33
CA LEU A 121 3.18 7.94 7.55
C LEU A 121 2.51 6.75 8.24
N ARG A 122 2.74 6.61 9.54
CA ARG A 122 2.04 5.62 10.37
C ARG A 122 1.21 6.32 11.41
N ALA A 123 -0.07 6.00 11.44
CA ALA A 123 -1.03 6.57 12.38
C ALA A 123 -2.19 5.58 12.62
N ALA A 124 -3.06 5.88 13.58
CA ALA A 124 -4.28 5.12 13.77
C ALA A 124 -5.18 5.21 12.51
N ALA A 125 -5.95 4.16 12.25
CA ALA A 125 -6.70 4.03 11.00
C ALA A 125 -7.77 5.13 10.85
N PHE A 126 -8.40 5.59 11.93
CA PHE A 126 -9.34 6.72 11.89
C PHE A 126 -8.71 8.03 11.36
N GLN A 127 -7.39 8.19 11.45
CA GLN A 127 -6.71 9.38 10.90
C GLN A 127 -6.67 9.37 9.37
N PHE A 128 -6.86 8.20 8.76
CA PHE A 128 -6.90 7.99 7.32
C PHE A 128 -8.31 8.05 6.72
N LEU A 129 -9.33 8.43 7.50
CA LEU A 129 -10.69 8.59 6.97
C LEU A 129 -10.74 9.64 5.87
N THR A 130 -11.42 9.29 4.78
CA THR A 130 -11.67 10.19 3.64
C THR A 130 -12.59 11.35 4.03
N PRO A 131 -12.59 12.46 3.28
CA PRO A 131 -13.52 13.56 3.49
C PRO A 131 -14.98 13.10 3.52
N ALA A 132 -15.39 12.26 2.57
CA ALA A 132 -16.76 11.74 2.51
C ALA A 132 -17.11 10.83 3.72
N GLN A 133 -16.17 10.02 4.21
CA GLN A 133 -16.37 9.27 5.46
C GLN A 133 -16.53 10.21 6.67
N ARG A 134 -15.81 11.33 6.71
CA ARG A 134 -15.95 12.34 7.78
C ARG A 134 -17.28 13.09 7.69
N GLU A 135 -17.75 13.38 6.49
CA GLU A 135 -19.08 13.96 6.25
C GLU A 135 -20.19 13.01 6.71
N PHE A 136 -20.03 11.70 6.46
CA PHE A 136 -20.91 10.69 7.02
C PHE A 136 -20.94 10.69 8.55
N LEU A 137 -19.78 10.75 9.20
CA LEU A 137 -19.71 10.82 10.67
C LEU A 137 -20.33 12.10 11.24
N ALA A 138 -20.15 13.24 10.56
CA ALA A 138 -20.79 14.50 10.92
C ALA A 138 -22.31 14.44 10.78
N HIS A 139 -22.81 13.82 9.69
CA HIS A 139 -24.24 13.58 9.50
C HIS A 139 -24.81 12.70 10.62
N LEU A 140 -24.11 11.61 10.97
CA LEU A 140 -24.51 10.68 12.03
C LEU A 140 -24.58 11.39 13.40
N ALA A 141 -23.60 12.24 13.73
CA ALA A 141 -23.60 13.03 14.95
C ALA A 141 -24.79 14.00 15.02
N LYS A 142 -25.08 14.70 13.92
CA LYS A 142 -26.21 15.62 13.82
C LYS A 142 -27.54 14.89 13.98
N THR A 143 -27.73 13.77 13.28
CA THR A 143 -28.93 12.93 13.43
C THR A 143 -29.09 12.48 14.86
N LEU A 144 -28.03 12.00 15.51
CA LEU A 144 -28.12 11.59 16.92
C LEU A 144 -28.58 12.75 17.83
N GLU A 145 -28.03 13.94 17.66
CA GLU A 145 -28.37 15.11 18.47
C GLU A 145 -29.83 15.54 18.28
N GLU A 146 -30.30 15.57 17.04
CA GLU A 146 -31.71 15.86 16.70
C GLU A 146 -32.64 14.84 17.38
N GLU A 147 -32.28 13.56 17.32
CA GLU A 147 -33.11 12.47 17.83
C GLU A 147 -33.10 12.37 19.35
N LEU A 148 -31.96 12.67 19.99
CA LEU A 148 -31.89 12.80 21.44
C LEU A 148 -32.65 14.04 21.94
N SER A 149 -32.73 15.11 21.15
CA SER A 149 -33.43 16.35 21.51
C SER A 149 -34.95 16.31 21.23
N ALA A 150 -35.41 15.42 20.35
CA ALA A 150 -36.83 15.27 20.02
C ALA A 150 -37.69 14.93 21.25
N PRO A 151 -38.97 15.32 21.36
CA PRO A 151 -39.81 14.85 22.45
C PRO A 151 -40.14 13.35 22.26
N ASP A 152 -39.85 12.53 23.28
CA ASP A 152 -40.22 11.11 23.30
C ASP A 152 -41.10 10.81 24.52
N GLU A 153 -42.12 9.96 24.35
CA GLU A 153 -42.93 9.47 25.46
C GLU A 153 -42.13 8.51 26.35
N LYS A 154 -42.42 8.52 27.65
CA LYS A 154 -41.73 7.64 28.62
C LYS A 154 -41.99 6.17 28.32
N GLY A 155 -40.95 5.35 28.38
CA GLY A 155 -41.03 3.92 28.09
C GLY A 155 -41.15 3.58 26.61
N THR A 156 -40.87 4.53 25.71
CA THR A 156 -40.87 4.28 24.27
C THR A 156 -39.48 3.97 23.73
N GLU A 157 -39.51 3.30 22.59
CA GLU A 157 -38.33 2.92 21.84
C GLU A 157 -38.59 3.10 20.35
N ARG A 158 -37.60 3.65 19.64
CA ARG A 158 -37.66 3.85 18.20
C ARG A 158 -36.29 3.64 17.56
N GLN A 159 -36.31 3.34 16.28
CA GLN A 159 -35.12 3.13 15.48
C GLN A 159 -35.09 4.13 14.33
N VAL A 160 -33.96 4.82 14.21
CA VAL A 160 -33.62 5.68 13.08
C VAL A 160 -32.63 4.93 12.21
N GLU A 161 -32.83 4.93 10.89
CA GLU A 161 -32.02 4.19 9.94
C GLU A 161 -31.50 5.12 8.86
N ILE A 162 -30.18 5.18 8.70
CA ILE A 162 -29.53 5.80 7.55
C ILE A 162 -29.45 4.73 6.46
N ASP A 163 -30.36 4.83 5.50
CA ASP A 163 -30.59 3.84 4.45
C ASP A 163 -29.60 4.00 3.28
N MET A 164 -28.38 3.49 3.48
CA MET A 164 -27.35 3.45 2.44
C MET A 164 -27.71 2.52 1.29
N GLU A 165 -28.51 1.49 1.52
CA GLU A 165 -28.97 0.56 0.47
C GLU A 165 -29.75 1.30 -0.61
N SER A 166 -30.70 2.16 -0.20
CA SER A 166 -31.46 3.00 -1.12
C SER A 166 -30.54 3.96 -1.89
N LEU A 167 -29.56 4.59 -1.23
CA LEU A 167 -28.60 5.49 -1.88
C LEU A 167 -27.68 4.79 -2.91
N VAL A 168 -27.36 3.51 -2.68
CA VAL A 168 -26.58 2.70 -3.64
C VAL A 168 -27.42 2.36 -4.87
N ARG A 169 -28.74 2.17 -4.71
CA ARG A 169 -29.67 1.83 -5.81
C ARG A 169 -30.15 3.01 -6.64
N GLN A 170 -29.96 4.23 -6.15
CA GLN A 170 -30.26 5.45 -6.92
C GLN A 170 -29.54 5.43 -8.26
N ALA A 171 -30.21 5.94 -9.30
CA ALA A 171 -29.65 6.02 -10.63
C ALA A 171 -28.43 6.96 -10.64
N ALA A 172 -27.49 6.74 -11.56
CA ALA A 172 -26.22 7.48 -11.59
C ALA A 172 -26.38 8.99 -11.89
N ASP A 173 -27.52 9.36 -12.47
CA ASP A 173 -27.92 10.74 -12.77
C ASP A 173 -28.66 11.43 -11.61
N GLU A 174 -29.03 10.70 -10.55
CA GLU A 174 -29.58 11.27 -9.33
C GLU A 174 -28.47 11.81 -8.42
N GLN A 175 -28.69 12.98 -7.84
CA GLN A 175 -27.75 13.58 -6.91
C GLN A 175 -27.80 12.85 -5.57
N LYS A 176 -26.74 12.11 -5.26
CA LYS A 176 -26.57 11.47 -3.95
C LYS A 176 -26.29 12.55 -2.87
N PRO A 177 -26.71 12.32 -1.62
CA PRO A 177 -26.40 13.22 -0.50
C PRO A 177 -24.89 13.35 -0.29
N ASP A 178 -24.45 14.51 0.23
CA ASP A 178 -23.02 14.78 0.46
C ASP A 178 -22.36 13.75 1.40
N PHE A 179 -23.13 13.19 2.34
CA PHE A 179 -22.63 12.16 3.26
C PHE A 179 -22.46 10.77 2.62
N TYR A 180 -22.92 10.57 1.38
CA TYR A 180 -22.70 9.32 0.67
C TYR A 180 -21.23 9.20 0.27
N TYR A 181 -20.59 8.09 0.65
CA TYR A 181 -19.20 7.82 0.28
C TYR A 181 -19.08 6.54 -0.55
N ALA A 182 -18.21 6.60 -1.54
CA ALA A 182 -17.78 5.47 -2.35
C ALA A 182 -16.25 5.39 -2.36
N SER A 183 -15.74 4.21 -2.66
CA SER A 183 -14.30 3.99 -2.85
C SER A 183 -13.93 4.09 -4.32
N GLN A 184 -12.64 4.09 -4.63
CA GLN A 184 -12.14 4.13 -5.99
C GLN A 184 -11.00 3.11 -6.17
N THR A 185 -11.09 2.27 -7.20
CA THR A 185 -9.96 1.38 -7.57
C THR A 185 -8.74 2.20 -7.96
N GLN A 186 -7.55 1.67 -7.70
CA GLN A 186 -6.29 2.26 -8.15
C GLN A 186 -5.61 1.37 -9.19
N GLN A 187 -4.33 1.63 -9.45
CA GLN A 187 -3.59 1.06 -10.58
C GLN A 187 -2.94 -0.29 -10.24
N THR A 188 -2.38 -0.40 -9.03
CA THR A 188 -1.64 -1.60 -8.60
C THR A 188 -2.36 -2.26 -7.45
N ARG A 189 -2.94 -3.42 -7.75
CA ARG A 189 -3.63 -4.30 -6.80
C ARG A 189 -2.75 -5.52 -6.50
N TYR A 190 -2.45 -5.75 -5.23
CA TYR A 190 -1.60 -6.85 -4.81
C TYR A 190 -1.92 -7.31 -3.38
N ASN A 191 -1.62 -8.56 -3.08
CA ASN A 191 -1.60 -9.06 -1.71
C ASN A 191 -0.16 -9.02 -1.19
N CYS A 192 0.05 -8.45 -0.01
CA CYS A 192 1.37 -8.39 0.60
C CYS A 192 1.87 -9.80 0.93
N GLU A 193 3.08 -10.16 0.46
CA GLU A 193 3.67 -11.48 0.72
C GLU A 193 3.96 -11.74 2.21
N HIS A 194 4.09 -10.69 3.02
CA HIS A 194 4.44 -10.80 4.44
C HIS A 194 3.23 -10.94 5.37
N CYS A 195 2.11 -10.28 5.07
CA CYS A 195 0.92 -10.28 5.95
C CYS A 195 -0.40 -10.64 5.24
N GLY A 196 -0.36 -10.91 3.93
CA GLY A 196 -1.54 -11.27 3.14
C GLY A 196 -2.54 -10.13 2.91
N GLU A 197 -2.22 -8.91 3.33
CA GLU A 197 -3.11 -7.76 3.19
C GLU A 197 -3.32 -7.40 1.72
N PHE A 198 -4.58 -7.26 1.31
CA PHE A 198 -4.93 -6.70 0.02
C PHE A 198 -4.62 -5.20 -0.01
N ASN A 199 -3.92 -4.74 -1.04
CA ASN A 199 -3.54 -3.35 -1.24
C ASN A 199 -3.92 -2.93 -2.66
N ASP A 200 -4.45 -1.72 -2.79
CA ASP A 200 -4.85 -1.10 -4.04
C ASP A 200 -4.36 0.36 -4.04
N ILE A 201 -3.26 0.59 -4.77
CA ILE A 201 -2.47 1.81 -4.69
C ILE A 201 -2.25 2.44 -6.07
N ARG A 202 -1.99 3.75 -6.08
CA ARG A 202 -1.55 4.47 -7.26
C ARG A 202 -0.07 4.23 -7.51
N GLY A 203 0.32 4.13 -8.79
CA GLY A 203 1.69 3.80 -9.17
C GLY A 203 2.05 2.35 -8.84
N LEU A 204 3.32 1.99 -9.03
CA LEU A 204 3.76 0.59 -8.99
C LEU A 204 4.24 0.14 -7.59
N TYR A 205 4.90 1.05 -6.87
CA TYR A 205 5.57 0.73 -5.61
C TYR A 205 4.91 1.45 -4.44
N GLY A 206 4.81 0.77 -3.30
CA GLY A 206 4.29 1.35 -2.07
C GLY A 206 4.52 0.47 -0.84
N TYR A 207 4.28 1.04 0.33
CA TYR A 207 4.16 0.28 1.57
C TYR A 207 2.83 -0.47 1.60
N CYS A 208 2.82 -1.66 2.19
CA CYS A 208 1.62 -2.35 2.63
C CYS A 208 0.91 -1.50 3.69
N ALA A 209 -0.39 -1.26 3.51
CA ALA A 209 -1.19 -0.45 4.42
C ALA A 209 -1.28 -1.03 5.84
N ALA A 210 -1.16 -2.36 5.99
CA ALA A 210 -1.19 -3.03 7.29
C ALA A 210 0.19 -3.14 7.95
N CYS A 211 1.10 -3.94 7.38
CA CYS A 211 2.40 -4.19 8.03
C CYS A 211 3.46 -3.12 7.71
N GLY A 212 3.26 -2.28 6.69
CA GLY A 212 4.25 -1.28 6.30
C GLY A 212 5.50 -1.86 5.63
N TRP A 213 5.48 -3.11 5.16
CA TRP A 213 6.53 -3.66 4.29
C TRP A 213 6.35 -3.15 2.86
N ARG A 214 7.43 -2.84 2.15
CA ARG A 214 7.38 -2.35 0.77
C ARG A 214 7.22 -3.48 -0.26
N ASN A 215 6.39 -3.27 -1.28
CA ASN A 215 6.18 -4.28 -2.33
C ASN A 215 7.28 -4.32 -3.42
N ASN A 216 8.34 -3.51 -3.32
CA ASN A 216 9.33 -3.35 -4.39
C ASN A 216 9.96 -4.68 -4.82
N VAL A 217 10.43 -5.50 -3.87
CA VAL A 217 11.03 -6.82 -4.19
C VAL A 217 10.00 -7.80 -4.73
N GLN A 218 8.79 -7.84 -4.17
CA GLN A 218 7.68 -8.66 -4.69
C GLN A 218 7.39 -8.33 -6.16
N ILE A 219 7.24 -7.05 -6.50
CA ILE A 219 6.98 -6.62 -7.88
C ILE A 219 8.17 -6.89 -8.80
N LEU A 220 9.40 -6.66 -8.32
CA LEU A 220 10.60 -6.96 -9.08
C LEU A 220 10.72 -8.45 -9.37
N ALA A 221 10.49 -9.31 -8.37
CA ALA A 221 10.55 -10.76 -8.51
C ALA A 221 9.59 -11.26 -9.58
N GLY A 222 8.33 -10.79 -9.58
CA GLY A 222 7.36 -11.12 -10.62
C GLY A 222 7.79 -10.68 -12.02
N ARG A 223 8.40 -9.48 -12.15
CA ARG A 223 8.94 -9.00 -13.43
C ARG A 223 10.12 -9.81 -13.92
N LEU A 224 11.08 -10.09 -13.04
CA LEU A 224 12.27 -10.89 -13.36
C LEU A 224 11.89 -12.32 -13.74
N GLU A 225 10.87 -12.89 -13.10
CA GLU A 225 10.35 -14.21 -13.46
C GLU A 225 9.68 -14.19 -14.84
N GLY A 226 8.88 -13.17 -15.15
CA GLY A 226 8.33 -13.00 -16.50
C GLY A 226 9.42 -12.89 -17.58
N ILE A 227 10.50 -12.14 -17.31
CA ILE A 227 11.64 -12.03 -18.23
C ILE A 227 12.34 -13.38 -18.40
N ARG A 228 12.53 -14.15 -17.32
CA ARG A 228 13.11 -15.50 -17.40
C ARG A 228 12.24 -16.44 -18.24
N GLN A 229 10.93 -16.40 -18.06
CA GLN A 229 9.99 -17.22 -18.83
C GLN A 229 10.05 -16.86 -20.31
N SER A 230 9.95 -15.59 -20.66
CA SER A 230 10.07 -15.14 -22.06
C SER A 230 11.43 -15.47 -22.69
N LEU A 231 12.51 -15.49 -21.90
CA LEU A 231 13.84 -15.92 -22.36
C LEU A 231 13.92 -17.43 -22.59
N ASN A 232 13.30 -18.24 -21.73
CA ASN A 232 13.21 -19.69 -21.87
C ASN A 232 12.35 -20.11 -23.06
N ASP A 233 11.25 -19.38 -23.29
CA ASP A 233 10.29 -19.60 -24.38
C ASP A 233 10.78 -18.99 -25.72
N GLU A 234 11.99 -18.43 -25.75
CA GLU A 234 12.60 -17.82 -26.93
C GLU A 234 11.82 -16.63 -27.52
N GLN A 235 10.91 -16.06 -26.72
CA GLN A 235 10.14 -14.85 -27.06
C GLN A 235 10.96 -13.58 -26.91
N THR A 236 12.02 -13.61 -26.10
CA THR A 236 12.91 -12.47 -25.85
C THR A 236 14.36 -12.88 -26.07
N GLN A 237 15.10 -12.06 -26.82
CA GLN A 237 16.53 -12.26 -27.05
C GLN A 237 17.33 -11.97 -25.76
N PRO A 238 18.47 -12.66 -25.52
CA PRO A 238 19.28 -12.46 -24.32
C PRO A 238 19.68 -11.00 -24.06
N GLU A 239 20.02 -10.24 -25.11
CA GLU A 239 20.38 -8.82 -25.01
C GLU A 239 19.22 -7.97 -24.47
N ALA A 240 18.00 -8.23 -24.96
CA ALA A 240 16.80 -7.55 -24.49
C ALA A 240 16.46 -7.94 -23.04
N ALA A 241 16.65 -9.21 -22.68
CA ALA A 241 16.44 -9.68 -21.31
C ALA A 241 17.37 -8.97 -20.31
N VAL A 242 18.63 -8.74 -20.68
CA VAL A 242 19.59 -7.96 -19.87
C VAL A 242 19.08 -6.54 -19.65
N GLY A 243 18.73 -5.81 -20.72
CA GLY A 243 18.24 -4.43 -20.61
C GLY A 243 16.97 -4.31 -19.77
N GLN A 244 16.00 -5.20 -19.98
CA GLN A 244 14.75 -5.24 -19.22
C GLN A 244 14.98 -5.55 -17.74
N SER A 245 15.86 -6.51 -17.42
CA SER A 245 16.15 -6.93 -16.05
C SER A 245 16.83 -5.82 -15.26
N VAL A 246 17.83 -5.19 -15.85
CA VAL A 246 18.55 -4.06 -15.24
C VAL A 246 17.60 -2.88 -15.06
N SER A 247 16.80 -2.53 -16.07
CA SER A 247 15.83 -1.42 -15.96
C SER A 247 14.80 -1.67 -14.85
N ALA A 248 14.29 -2.89 -14.71
CA ALA A 248 13.37 -3.26 -13.64
C ALA A 248 14.02 -3.16 -12.25
N PHE A 249 15.24 -3.68 -12.11
CA PHE A 249 16.03 -3.59 -10.88
C PHE A 249 16.30 -2.13 -10.47
N ASP A 250 16.72 -1.31 -11.43
CA ASP A 250 17.06 0.09 -11.22
C ASP A 250 15.84 0.89 -10.75
N ALA A 251 14.66 0.64 -11.36
CA ALA A 251 13.42 1.27 -10.96
C ALA A 251 13.00 0.86 -9.54
N ALA A 252 13.11 -0.42 -9.18
CA ALA A 252 12.76 -0.93 -7.85
C ALA A 252 13.68 -0.34 -6.76
N CYS A 253 14.99 -0.27 -7.03
CA CYS A 253 15.97 0.24 -6.07
C CYS A 253 15.95 1.78 -5.93
N ARG A 254 15.73 2.50 -7.05
CA ARG A 254 15.57 3.96 -7.03
C ARG A 254 14.39 4.39 -6.17
N ASP A 255 13.32 3.60 -6.15
CA ASP A 255 12.17 3.91 -5.31
C ASP A 255 12.49 3.81 -3.79
N TYR A 256 13.34 2.88 -3.34
CA TYR A 256 13.85 2.92 -1.95
C TYR A 256 14.64 4.20 -1.68
N SER A 257 15.47 4.65 -2.63
CA SER A 257 16.23 5.90 -2.48
C SER A 257 15.30 7.11 -2.35
N ASN A 258 14.21 7.16 -3.12
CA ASN A 258 13.19 8.19 -2.98
C ASN A 258 12.58 8.20 -1.57
N GLN A 259 12.36 7.02 -0.97
CA GLN A 259 11.85 6.92 0.39
C GLN A 259 12.87 7.39 1.44
N LEU A 260 14.15 7.06 1.28
CA LEU A 260 15.23 7.58 2.14
C LEU A 260 15.27 9.11 2.08
N ILE A 261 15.25 9.70 0.88
CA ILE A 261 15.23 11.16 0.66
C ILE A 261 14.03 11.81 1.35
N ARG A 262 12.86 11.17 1.24
CA ARG A 262 11.60 11.69 1.77
C ARG A 262 11.51 11.61 3.29
N ARG A 263 12.02 10.53 3.89
CA ARG A 263 11.77 10.20 5.29
C ARG A 263 12.94 10.50 6.23
N ILE A 264 14.15 10.63 5.70
CA ILE A 264 15.34 10.93 6.51
C ILE A 264 15.70 12.42 6.34
N PRO A 265 15.68 13.23 7.41
CA PRO A 265 16.15 14.60 7.36
C PRO A 265 17.62 14.67 6.92
N MET A 266 17.90 15.44 5.87
CA MET A 266 19.25 15.59 5.33
C MET A 266 19.42 16.94 4.63
N LYS A 267 20.67 17.43 4.55
CA LYS A 267 21.02 18.68 3.86
C LYS A 267 20.72 18.57 2.35
N PRO A 268 20.40 19.69 1.65
CA PRO A 268 20.05 19.70 0.23
C PRO A 268 21.07 18.98 -0.68
N ALA A 269 22.36 19.22 -0.47
CA ALA A 269 23.43 18.58 -1.25
C ALA A 269 23.39 17.03 -1.17
N ARG A 270 23.02 16.48 -0.01
CA ARG A 270 22.88 15.01 0.13
C ARG A 270 21.62 14.49 -0.57
N LYS A 271 20.51 15.25 -0.54
CA LYS A 271 19.29 14.90 -1.29
C LYS A 271 19.57 14.85 -2.79
N GLU A 272 20.27 15.85 -3.32
CA GLU A 272 20.62 15.94 -4.73
C GLU A 272 21.57 14.81 -5.17
N ALA A 273 22.57 14.49 -4.35
CA ALA A 273 23.45 13.35 -4.61
C ALA A 273 22.66 12.03 -4.68
N LEU A 274 21.78 11.78 -3.70
CA LEU A 274 20.99 10.56 -3.64
C LEU A 274 19.90 10.51 -4.72
N SER A 275 19.33 11.65 -5.15
CA SER A 275 18.33 11.68 -6.22
C SER A 275 18.92 11.36 -7.59
N ARG A 276 20.24 11.56 -7.76
CA ARG A 276 20.99 11.18 -8.97
C ARG A 276 21.53 9.76 -8.90
N LEU A 277 21.28 9.03 -7.82
CA LEU A 277 21.74 7.65 -7.69
C LEU A 277 21.11 6.76 -8.75
N VAL A 278 21.97 5.94 -9.35
CA VAL A 278 21.64 4.95 -10.34
C VAL A 278 22.22 3.62 -9.86
N PHE A 279 21.41 2.58 -9.74
CA PHE A 279 21.82 1.32 -9.13
C PHE A 279 22.55 0.40 -10.12
N HIS A 280 22.43 0.68 -11.42
CA HIS A 280 23.22 0.03 -12.47
C HIS A 280 24.67 0.58 -12.58
N ASP A 281 25.07 1.55 -11.76
CA ASP A 281 26.48 1.96 -11.60
C ASP A 281 26.97 1.67 -10.18
N ILE A 282 27.35 0.39 -9.96
CA ILE A 282 27.79 -0.11 -8.65
C ILE A 282 29.16 0.43 -8.20
N GLU A 283 29.91 1.05 -9.12
CA GLU A 283 31.21 1.65 -8.83
C GLU A 283 31.12 3.12 -8.44
N SER A 284 29.98 3.75 -8.71
CA SER A 284 29.74 5.15 -8.38
C SER A 284 29.94 5.43 -6.89
N GLU A 285 30.53 6.58 -6.60
CA GLU A 285 30.76 7.04 -5.23
C GLU A 285 29.46 7.12 -4.42
N THR A 286 28.36 7.54 -5.05
CA THR A 286 27.05 7.60 -4.40
C THR A 286 26.53 6.21 -4.03
N PHE A 287 26.75 5.19 -4.86
CA PHE A 287 26.37 3.81 -4.54
C PHE A 287 27.17 3.28 -3.34
N LYS A 288 28.49 3.51 -3.33
CA LYS A 288 29.37 3.12 -2.22
C LYS A 288 28.96 3.76 -0.88
N ARG A 289 28.50 5.01 -0.92
CA ARG A 289 28.01 5.77 0.25
C ARG A 289 26.69 5.26 0.83
N LEU A 290 25.94 4.39 0.15
CA LEU A 290 24.72 3.80 0.71
C LEU A 290 25.00 3.07 2.04
N LYS A 291 26.10 2.32 2.08
CA LYS A 291 26.54 1.60 3.28
C LYS A 291 27.00 2.58 4.35
N GLU A 292 27.81 3.56 3.99
CA GLU A 292 28.37 4.51 4.96
C GLU A 292 27.31 5.39 5.63
N TYR A 293 26.27 5.78 4.89
CA TYR A 293 25.27 6.72 5.39
C TYR A 293 24.01 6.06 5.95
N PHE A 294 23.67 4.87 5.47
CA PHE A 294 22.40 4.21 5.81
C PHE A 294 22.57 2.75 6.22
N ASP A 295 23.80 2.21 6.24
CA ASP A 295 24.07 0.77 6.42
C ASP A 295 23.35 -0.13 5.41
N LEU A 296 23.05 0.42 4.22
CA LEU A 296 22.46 -0.31 3.10
C LEU A 296 23.59 -0.91 2.27
N ASN A 297 23.70 -2.24 2.23
CA ASN A 297 24.74 -2.93 1.47
C ASN A 297 24.15 -3.83 0.36
N PRO A 298 23.88 -3.28 -0.84
CA PRO A 298 23.37 -4.08 -1.96
C PRO A 298 24.25 -5.28 -2.32
N LEU A 299 25.57 -5.19 -2.10
CA LEU A 299 26.55 -6.23 -2.46
C LEU A 299 26.82 -7.23 -1.32
N LYS A 300 26.04 -7.20 -0.23
CA LYS A 300 26.20 -8.11 0.92
C LYS A 300 26.16 -9.58 0.48
N GLY A 301 27.27 -10.29 0.74
CA GLY A 301 27.42 -11.70 0.39
C GLY A 301 27.60 -12.01 -1.11
N ILE A 302 27.75 -10.99 -1.95
CA ILE A 302 28.11 -11.12 -3.37
C ILE A 302 29.64 -11.24 -3.46
N SER A 303 30.13 -12.26 -4.17
CA SER A 303 31.57 -12.47 -4.32
C SER A 303 32.20 -11.41 -5.23
N ASP A 304 33.50 -11.19 -5.14
CA ASP A 304 34.20 -10.25 -6.04
C ASP A 304 34.04 -10.64 -7.51
N LYS A 305 34.03 -11.95 -7.82
CA LYS A 305 33.78 -12.48 -9.16
C LYS A 305 32.38 -12.14 -9.67
N ASP A 306 31.38 -12.22 -8.80
CA ASP A 306 30.01 -11.85 -9.16
C ASP A 306 29.85 -10.33 -9.27
N SER A 307 30.53 -9.55 -8.44
CA SER A 307 30.55 -8.09 -8.54
C SER A 307 31.15 -7.62 -9.86
N LEU A 308 32.27 -8.21 -10.29
CA LEU A 308 32.87 -7.96 -11.60
C LEU A 308 31.91 -8.36 -12.74
N PHE A 309 31.25 -9.51 -12.61
CA PHE A 309 30.25 -9.94 -13.59
C PHE A 309 29.06 -8.98 -13.67
N ILE A 310 28.53 -8.50 -12.54
CA ILE A 310 27.44 -7.51 -12.51
C ILE A 310 27.89 -6.24 -13.24
N ARG A 311 29.06 -5.70 -12.89
CA ARG A 311 29.63 -4.51 -13.55
C ARG A 311 29.71 -4.69 -15.06
N LEU A 312 30.27 -5.81 -15.52
CA LEU A 312 30.34 -6.16 -16.94
C LEU A 312 28.95 -6.09 -17.59
N MET A 313 27.96 -6.78 -17.01
CA MET A 313 26.60 -6.85 -17.56
C MET A 313 25.88 -5.49 -17.56
N MET A 314 26.14 -4.63 -16.58
CA MET A 314 25.59 -3.27 -16.56
C MET A 314 26.15 -2.41 -17.70
N GLU A 315 27.43 -2.56 -18.04
CA GLU A 315 28.02 -1.88 -19.21
C GLU A 315 27.53 -2.50 -20.54
N ARG A 316 27.28 -3.81 -20.58
CA ARG A 316 26.67 -4.46 -21.76
C ARG A 316 25.29 -3.90 -22.09
N ARG A 317 24.47 -3.60 -21.06
CA ARG A 317 23.19 -2.91 -21.27
C ARG A 317 23.35 -1.61 -22.06
N HIS A 318 24.33 -0.78 -21.72
CA HIS A 318 24.59 0.48 -22.45
C HIS A 318 24.83 0.21 -23.93
N VAL A 319 25.64 -0.81 -24.25
CA VAL A 319 25.91 -1.22 -25.63
C VAL A 319 24.64 -1.66 -26.36
N TYR A 320 23.79 -2.47 -25.72
CA TYR A 320 22.54 -2.96 -26.33
C TYR A 320 21.49 -1.86 -26.51
N GLU A 321 21.30 -0.98 -25.53
CA GLU A 321 20.24 0.03 -25.53
C GLU A 321 20.60 1.28 -26.34
N HIS A 322 21.87 1.68 -26.35
CA HIS A 322 22.28 2.97 -26.92
C HIS A 322 23.13 2.84 -28.19
N ASN A 323 23.82 1.72 -28.39
CA ASN A 323 24.74 1.55 -29.51
C ASN A 323 24.36 0.40 -30.46
N ALA A 324 23.10 -0.06 -30.41
CA ALA A 324 22.60 -1.16 -31.24
C ALA A 324 23.47 -2.44 -31.19
N GLY A 325 24.09 -2.70 -30.04
CA GLY A 325 24.98 -3.85 -29.84
C GLY A 325 26.42 -3.64 -30.29
N VAL A 326 26.81 -2.46 -30.79
CA VAL A 326 28.17 -2.17 -31.24
C VAL A 326 29.03 -1.67 -30.06
N ILE A 327 30.15 -2.36 -29.82
CA ILE A 327 31.10 -2.03 -28.77
C ILE A 327 31.70 -0.65 -29.01
N ASP A 328 31.60 0.24 -28.02
CA ASP A 328 32.22 1.56 -28.02
C ASP A 328 33.41 1.64 -27.06
N ARG A 329 34.15 2.76 -27.16
CA ARG A 329 35.26 3.05 -26.25
C ARG A 329 34.85 3.05 -24.78
N ARG A 330 33.66 3.56 -24.46
CA ARG A 330 33.13 3.61 -23.09
C ARG A 330 33.01 2.22 -22.49
N TYR A 331 32.49 1.25 -23.23
CA TYR A 331 32.38 -0.14 -22.78
C TYR A 331 33.77 -0.71 -22.47
N ILE A 332 34.75 -0.55 -23.36
CA ILE A 332 36.10 -1.07 -23.17
C ILE A 332 36.73 -0.50 -21.89
N ASP A 333 36.64 0.82 -21.71
CA ASP A 333 37.28 1.50 -20.59
C ASP A 333 36.62 1.17 -19.23
N ARG A 334 35.32 0.83 -19.23
CA ARG A 334 34.54 0.63 -17.99
C ARG A 334 34.25 -0.83 -17.64
N SER A 335 34.11 -1.72 -18.62
CA SER A 335 33.62 -3.09 -18.39
C SER A 335 34.68 -4.02 -17.78
N GLY A 336 35.96 -3.78 -18.08
CA GLY A 336 37.03 -4.74 -17.79
C GLY A 336 37.01 -5.98 -18.69
N ASP A 337 36.30 -5.93 -19.83
CA ASP A 337 36.26 -7.00 -20.82
C ASP A 337 37.53 -6.98 -21.68
N GLU A 338 38.51 -7.83 -21.34
CA GLU A 338 39.78 -7.94 -22.05
C GLU A 338 39.63 -8.44 -23.50
N GLY A 339 38.51 -9.08 -23.83
CA GLY A 339 38.21 -9.57 -25.19
C GLY A 339 37.47 -8.57 -26.07
N ALA A 340 37.15 -7.38 -25.55
CA ALA A 340 36.37 -6.38 -26.25
C ALA A 340 37.17 -5.66 -27.34
N VAL A 341 36.61 -5.60 -28.54
CA VAL A 341 37.20 -4.88 -29.68
C VAL A 341 36.19 -3.82 -30.16
N GLU A 342 36.64 -2.57 -30.20
CA GLU A 342 35.80 -1.44 -30.60
C GLU A 342 35.24 -1.64 -32.02
N GLY A 343 33.95 -1.36 -32.21
CA GLY A 343 33.25 -1.56 -33.48
C GLY A 343 32.70 -2.97 -33.71
N ASN A 344 33.08 -3.96 -32.91
CA ASN A 344 32.49 -5.31 -33.01
C ASN A 344 31.07 -5.35 -32.44
N LEU A 345 30.25 -6.25 -32.99
CA LEU A 345 28.95 -6.59 -32.41
C LEU A 345 29.14 -7.47 -31.18
N LEU A 346 28.62 -7.01 -30.05
CA LEU A 346 28.52 -7.77 -28.83
C LEU A 346 27.28 -8.68 -28.89
N ARG A 347 27.46 -9.96 -28.58
CA ARG A 347 26.38 -10.95 -28.49
C ARG A 347 26.25 -11.44 -27.06
N GLU A 348 25.03 -11.63 -26.60
CA GLU A 348 24.75 -12.17 -25.27
C GLU A 348 24.23 -13.61 -25.35
N ASN A 349 24.43 -14.37 -24.27
CA ASN A 349 23.89 -15.71 -24.14
C ASN A 349 22.85 -15.83 -23.00
N ARG A 350 22.09 -16.92 -23.05
CA ARG A 350 20.99 -17.19 -22.13
C ARG A 350 21.51 -17.39 -20.70
N GLU A 351 22.64 -18.07 -20.55
CA GLU A 351 23.26 -18.38 -19.25
C GLU A 351 23.62 -17.10 -18.47
N ASN A 352 24.24 -16.14 -19.15
CA ASN A 352 24.61 -14.85 -18.58
C ASN A 352 23.37 -14.05 -18.17
N ALA A 353 22.34 -14.03 -19.01
CA ALA A 353 21.08 -13.34 -18.69
C ALA A 353 20.41 -13.95 -17.44
N HIS A 354 20.30 -15.29 -17.33
CA HIS A 354 19.75 -15.92 -16.12
C HIS A 354 20.59 -15.64 -14.88
N ARG A 355 21.93 -15.71 -15.01
CA ARG A 355 22.87 -15.42 -13.92
C ARG A 355 22.70 -13.98 -13.44
N LEU A 356 22.63 -13.02 -14.35
CA LEU A 356 22.39 -11.61 -14.02
C LEU A 356 21.07 -11.44 -13.27
N ILE A 357 19.98 -12.03 -13.77
CA ILE A 357 18.66 -11.94 -13.12
C ILE A 357 18.73 -12.45 -11.66
N GLY A 358 19.44 -13.56 -11.42
CA GLY A 358 19.64 -14.08 -10.06
C GLY A 358 20.41 -13.13 -9.15
N LEU A 359 21.46 -12.50 -9.68
CA LEU A 359 22.28 -11.54 -8.92
C LEU A 359 21.52 -10.24 -8.63
N LEU A 360 20.74 -9.72 -9.58
CA LEU A 360 19.90 -8.53 -9.38
C LEU A 360 18.82 -8.76 -8.33
N ALA A 361 18.16 -9.92 -8.35
CA ALA A 361 17.19 -10.29 -7.33
C ALA A 361 17.83 -10.33 -5.93
N ARG A 362 19.05 -10.87 -5.82
CA ARG A 362 19.80 -10.89 -4.56
C ARG A 362 20.20 -9.49 -4.08
N MET A 363 20.69 -8.63 -4.98
CA MET A 363 21.01 -7.24 -4.65
C MET A 363 19.78 -6.49 -4.13
N ALA A 364 18.63 -6.64 -4.80
CA ALA A 364 17.40 -5.98 -4.38
C ALA A 364 16.91 -6.50 -3.02
N SER A 365 17.03 -7.81 -2.76
CA SER A 365 16.70 -8.40 -1.45
C SER A 365 17.60 -7.88 -0.33
N ASN A 366 18.90 -7.66 -0.59
CA ASN A 366 19.79 -7.03 0.38
C ASN A 366 19.34 -5.60 0.71
N VAL A 367 19.01 -4.80 -0.30
CA VAL A 367 18.48 -3.43 -0.11
C VAL A 367 17.18 -3.45 0.68
N ASP A 368 16.25 -4.34 0.34
CA ASP A 368 14.96 -4.47 1.03
C ASP A 368 15.12 -4.81 2.50
N LYS A 369 15.99 -5.77 2.81
CA LYS A 369 16.25 -6.19 4.19
C LYS A 369 16.82 -5.03 5.00
N ASP A 370 17.94 -4.46 4.55
CA ASP A 370 18.61 -3.39 5.28
C ASP A 370 17.68 -2.14 5.38
N PHE A 371 16.83 -1.87 4.37
CA PHE A 371 15.83 -0.80 4.42
C PHE A 371 14.75 -1.02 5.48
N HIS A 372 14.26 -2.24 5.63
CA HIS A 372 13.26 -2.57 6.65
C HIS A 372 13.86 -2.75 8.04
N GLU A 373 15.19 -2.80 8.18
CA GLU A 373 15.86 -2.60 9.46
C GLU A 373 15.78 -1.12 9.91
N ILE A 374 15.89 -0.17 8.97
CA ILE A 374 15.68 1.27 9.25
C ILE A 374 14.19 1.60 9.50
N PHE A 375 13.31 1.07 8.65
CA PHE A 375 11.87 1.31 8.71
C PHE A 375 11.10 0.05 9.07
N THR A 376 11.24 -0.36 10.34
CA THR A 376 10.72 -1.64 10.85
C THR A 376 9.22 -1.81 10.59
N PRO A 377 8.79 -2.89 9.92
CA PRO A 377 7.38 -3.24 9.75
C PRO A 377 6.62 -3.46 11.06
N THR A 378 5.30 -3.34 11.04
CA THR A 378 4.44 -3.74 12.14
C THR A 378 4.38 -5.26 12.21
N GLU A 379 4.80 -5.85 13.34
CA GLU A 379 4.89 -7.31 13.48
C GLU A 379 3.54 -8.02 13.59
N TRP A 380 2.54 -7.39 14.21
CA TRP A 380 1.27 -8.06 14.54
C TRP A 380 0.57 -8.65 13.29
N PRO A 381 0.37 -7.91 12.18
CA PRO A 381 -0.26 -8.46 10.97
C PRO A 381 0.52 -9.62 10.36
N ILE A 382 1.86 -9.59 10.44
CA ILE A 382 2.74 -10.63 9.89
C ILE A 382 2.55 -11.92 10.69
N LYS A 383 2.68 -11.87 12.01
CA LYS A 383 2.51 -13.04 12.89
C LYS A 383 1.10 -13.63 12.77
N TYR A 384 0.08 -12.77 12.75
CA TYR A 384 -1.31 -13.21 12.58
C TYR A 384 -1.52 -13.96 11.26
N PHE A 385 -0.95 -13.46 10.16
CA PHE A 385 -1.02 -14.12 8.87
C PHE A 385 -0.31 -15.47 8.87
N GLU A 386 0.91 -15.55 9.40
CA GLU A 386 1.65 -16.81 9.52
C GLU A 386 0.89 -17.86 10.34
N GLU A 387 0.28 -17.47 11.46
CA GLU A 387 -0.54 -18.37 12.27
C GLU A 387 -1.76 -18.86 11.50
N ARG A 388 -2.44 -17.98 10.76
CA ARG A 388 -3.59 -18.35 9.94
C ARG A 388 -3.21 -19.33 8.83
N GLN A 389 -2.06 -19.14 8.18
CA GLN A 389 -1.53 -20.07 7.19
C GLN A 389 -1.23 -21.44 7.81
N LYS A 390 -0.57 -21.47 8.98
CA LYS A 390 -0.29 -22.72 9.71
C LYS A 390 -1.56 -23.47 10.10
N ARG A 391 -2.65 -22.76 10.43
CA ARG A 391 -3.96 -23.39 10.73
C ARG A 391 -4.64 -23.93 9.49
N ALA A 392 -4.54 -23.26 8.35
CA ALA A 392 -5.15 -23.70 7.09
C ALA A 392 -4.45 -24.92 6.46
N GLN A 393 -3.19 -25.18 6.83
CA GLN A 393 -2.42 -26.35 6.38
C GLN A 393 -2.62 -27.60 7.26
N ARG A 394 -3.33 -27.47 8.39
CA ARG A 394 -3.74 -28.59 9.24
C ARG A 394 -5.12 -29.05 8.83
#